data_AF-A0A949KU57-F1
#
_entry.id   AF-A0A949KU57-F1
#
_cell.length_a   1.000
_cell.length_b   1.000
_cell.length_c   1.000
_cell.angle_alpha   90.00
_cell.angle_beta   90.00
_cell.angle_gamma   90.00
#
_symmetry.space_group_name_H-M   'P 1'
#
loop_
_entity.id
_entity.type
_entity.pdbx_description
1 polymer ?
#
loop_
_entity_poly.entity_id
_entity_poly.type
_entity_poly.pdbx_seq_one_letter_code
_entity_poly.pdbx_strand_id
1 'polypeptide(L)'
;MNEQLTQLAEAMRREIKDIPQTMRQEAVIRQALVCLVYQAVKQMGLIPLAGWKPPRSTREGLDLVGVDDSGELPRVRIAFVIDLLVELPRLKALEWVDCEDKIVVSFSERADKVQQSSFFLTKAHTHLKLY
;
A
#
# COMPACT_ATOMS: atom_id res chain seq x y z
N MET A 1 -3.57 -13.91 -6.73
CA MET A 1 -3.67 -12.67 -5.92
C MET A 1 -3.61 -12.95 -4.42
N ASN A 2 -4.57 -13.64 -3.79
CA ASN A 2 -4.56 -13.83 -2.32
C ASN A 2 -3.26 -14.43 -1.76
N GLU A 3 -2.73 -15.48 -2.38
CA GLU A 3 -1.47 -16.10 -1.93
C GLU A 3 -0.26 -15.15 -2.04
N GLN A 4 -0.17 -14.38 -3.12
CA GLN A 4 0.88 -13.38 -3.31
C GLN A 4 0.79 -12.26 -2.27
N LEU A 5 -0.42 -11.82 -1.92
CA LEU A 5 -0.64 -10.81 -0.89
C LEU A 5 -0.31 -11.33 0.52
N THR A 6 -0.58 -12.61 0.80
CA THR A 6 -0.15 -13.26 2.04
C THR A 6 1.37 -13.30 2.15
N GLN A 7 2.06 -13.72 1.09
CA GLN A 7 3.52 -13.74 1.02
C GLN A 7 4.11 -12.33 1.16
N LEU A 8 3.49 -11.33 0.51
CA LEU A 8 3.89 -9.93 0.63
C LEU A 8 3.74 -9.44 2.07
N ALA A 9 2.62 -9.73 2.74
CA ALA A 9 2.42 -9.34 4.13
C ALA A 9 3.43 -10.00 5.08
N GLU A 10 3.81 -11.26 4.84
CA GLU A 10 4.90 -11.90 5.58
C GLU A 10 6.26 -11.24 5.33
N ALA A 11 6.58 -10.92 4.08
CA ALA A 11 7.81 -10.21 3.74
C ALA A 11 7.86 -8.82 4.40
N MET A 12 6.76 -8.08 4.39
CA MET A 12 6.63 -6.79 5.09
C MET A 12 6.89 -6.91 6.58
N ARG A 13 6.35 -7.94 7.25
CA ARG A 13 6.62 -8.17 8.68
C ARG A 13 8.08 -8.47 8.96
N ARG A 14 8.78 -9.18 8.06
CA ARG A 14 10.22 -9.45 8.18
C ARG A 14 11.02 -8.16 8.00
N GLU A 15 10.69 -7.37 6.97
CA GLU A 15 11.32 -6.08 6.69
C GLU A 15 11.26 -5.16 7.92
N ILE A 16 10.11 -5.05 8.59
CA ILE A 16 9.97 -4.24 9.81
C ILE A 16 10.86 -4.77 10.95
N LYS A 17 10.97 -6.10 11.10
CA LYS A 17 11.80 -6.73 12.14
C LYS A 17 13.28 -6.54 11.88
N ASP A 18 13.71 -6.41 10.63
CA ASP A 18 15.12 -6.24 10.29
C ASP A 18 15.61 -4.80 10.52
N ILE A 19 14.71 -3.81 10.54
CA ILE A 19 15.05 -2.44 10.94
C ILE A 19 15.52 -2.45 12.42
N PRO A 20 16.66 -1.83 12.77
CA PRO A 20 17.09 -1.72 14.16
C PRO A 20 16.03 -1.06 15.05
N GLN A 21 15.72 -1.65 16.20
CA GLN A 21 14.59 -1.23 17.05
C GLN A 21 14.60 0.27 17.38
N THR A 22 15.77 0.86 17.67
CA THR A 22 15.94 2.28 17.98
C THR A 22 15.74 3.22 16.78
N MET A 23 15.70 2.67 15.57
CA MET A 23 15.51 3.39 14.30
C MET A 23 14.14 3.08 13.64
N ARG A 24 13.28 2.27 14.28
CA ARG A 24 11.93 1.92 13.82
C ARG A 24 10.93 3.06 13.99
N GLN A 25 11.22 4.20 13.36
CA GLN A 25 10.28 5.30 13.26
C GLN A 25 9.24 4.99 12.18
N GLU A 26 8.02 5.52 12.33
CA GLU A 26 6.92 5.29 11.40
C GLU A 26 7.30 5.61 9.94
N ALA A 27 7.95 6.76 9.72
CA ALA A 27 8.40 7.17 8.40
C ALA A 27 9.44 6.20 7.81
N VAL A 28 10.34 5.64 8.64
CA VAL A 28 11.36 4.68 8.22
C VAL A 28 10.70 3.35 7.83
N ILE A 29 9.77 2.85 8.66
CA ILE A 29 8.99 1.65 8.38
C ILE A 29 8.26 1.80 7.05
N ARG A 30 7.48 2.88 6.90
CA ARG A 30 6.70 3.15 5.70
C ARG A 30 7.58 3.16 4.45
N GLN A 31 8.71 3.85 4.49
CA GLN A 31 9.60 3.93 3.33
C GLN A 31 10.24 2.58 2.99
N ALA A 32 10.63 1.78 3.99
CA ALA A 32 11.13 0.43 3.77
C ALA A 32 10.07 -0.47 3.11
N LEU A 33 8.82 -0.39 3.58
CA LEU A 33 7.70 -1.11 2.98
C LEU A 33 7.42 -0.66 1.54
N VAL A 34 7.51 0.64 1.23
CA VAL A 34 7.39 1.15 -0.15
C VAL A 34 8.48 0.56 -1.04
N CYS A 35 9.74 0.50 -0.57
CA CYS A 35 10.84 -0.11 -1.31
C CYS A 35 10.60 -1.61 -1.58
N LEU A 36 10.11 -2.35 -0.58
CA LEU A 36 9.76 -3.76 -0.73
C LEU A 36 8.64 -3.96 -1.77
N VAL A 37 7.55 -3.19 -1.65
CA VAL A 37 6.42 -3.24 -2.59
C VAL A 37 6.85 -2.87 -4.00
N TYR A 38 7.76 -1.89 -4.14
CA TYR A 38 8.30 -1.50 -5.43
C TYR A 38 8.96 -2.68 -6.14
N GLN A 39 9.76 -3.50 -5.43
CA GLN A 39 10.37 -4.70 -5.99
C GLN A 39 9.33 -5.77 -6.32
N ALA A 40 8.34 -5.99 -5.42
CA ALA A 40 7.27 -6.95 -5.66
C ALA A 40 6.47 -6.60 -6.93
N VAL A 41 6.13 -5.32 -7.12
CA VAL A 41 5.42 -4.85 -8.32
C VAL A 41 6.26 -5.03 -9.59
N LYS A 42 7.58 -4.81 -9.55
CA LYS A 42 8.46 -5.16 -10.69
C LYS A 42 8.41 -6.65 -11.02
N GLN A 43 8.43 -7.52 -10.01
CA GLN A 43 8.38 -8.97 -10.20
C GLN A 43 7.04 -9.44 -10.80
N MET A 44 5.97 -8.65 -10.63
CA MET A 44 4.69 -8.86 -11.29
C MET A 44 4.68 -8.44 -12.77
N GLY A 45 5.78 -7.88 -13.29
CA GLY A 45 5.89 -7.37 -14.66
C GLY A 45 5.27 -5.99 -14.87
N LEU A 46 4.94 -5.28 -13.78
CA LEU A 46 4.38 -3.94 -13.81
C LEU A 46 5.47 -2.87 -13.61
N ILE A 47 5.21 -1.65 -14.07
CA ILE A 47 6.05 -0.48 -13.82
C ILE A 47 5.62 0.13 -12.47
N PRO A 48 6.42 0.04 -11.40
CA PRO A 48 6.10 0.70 -10.14
C PRO A 48 6.36 2.21 -10.21
N LEU A 49 5.37 3.01 -9.82
CA LEU A 49 5.48 4.45 -9.64
C LEU A 49 5.23 4.80 -8.16
N ALA A 50 6.30 5.08 -7.42
CA ALA A 50 6.21 5.51 -6.03
C ALA A 50 5.79 7.00 -5.94
N GLY A 51 4.95 7.33 -4.96
CA GLY A 51 4.52 8.72 -4.73
C GLY A 51 3.60 9.30 -5.81
N TRP A 52 3.03 8.47 -6.69
CA TRP A 52 2.17 8.96 -7.77
C TRP A 52 0.88 9.57 -7.22
N LYS A 53 0.50 10.73 -7.76
CA LYS A 53 -0.72 11.43 -7.38
C LYS A 53 -1.74 11.37 -8.54
N PRO A 54 -2.96 10.87 -8.30
CA PRO A 54 -4.00 10.88 -9.32
C PRO A 54 -4.28 12.30 -9.82
N PRO A 55 -4.36 12.56 -11.13
CA PRO A 55 -4.52 13.92 -11.68
C PRO A 55 -5.76 14.68 -11.15
N ARG A 56 -6.82 13.95 -10.83
CA ARG A 56 -8.09 14.50 -10.31
C ARG A 56 -8.13 14.63 -8.79
N SER A 57 -7.11 14.12 -8.09
CA SER A 57 -7.06 14.14 -6.63
C SER A 57 -6.57 15.50 -6.11
N THR A 58 -7.38 16.16 -5.31
CA THR A 58 -6.93 17.30 -4.47
C THR A 58 -6.19 16.84 -3.21
N ARG A 59 -6.10 15.52 -2.97
CA ARG A 59 -5.55 14.89 -1.76
C ARG A 59 -4.08 14.52 -1.93
N GLU A 60 -3.54 13.81 -0.96
CA GLU A 60 -2.16 13.30 -0.97
C GLU A 60 -1.94 12.31 -2.12
N GLY A 61 -0.66 12.12 -2.48
CA GLY A 61 -0.23 11.04 -3.37
C GLY A 61 -0.42 9.67 -2.72
N LEU A 62 -0.45 8.65 -3.55
CA LEU A 62 -0.40 7.27 -3.13
C LEU A 62 1.04 6.86 -2.85
N ASP A 63 1.23 5.86 -2.00
CA ASP A 63 2.55 5.32 -1.71
C ASP A 63 3.18 4.70 -2.94
N LEU A 64 2.39 3.88 -3.66
CA LEU A 64 2.85 3.23 -4.88
C LEU A 64 1.69 2.79 -5.77
N VAL A 65 1.86 2.89 -7.08
CA VAL A 65 0.99 2.25 -8.07
C VAL A 65 1.80 1.35 -9.00
N GLY A 66 1.21 0.24 -9.44
CA GLY A 66 1.75 -0.62 -10.48
C GLY A 66 1.03 -0.37 -11.80
N VAL A 67 1.78 0.01 -12.83
CA VAL A 67 1.26 0.40 -14.14
C VAL A 67 1.59 -0.66 -15.18
N ASP A 68 0.60 -0.97 -16.01
CA ASP A 68 0.73 -1.74 -17.24
C ASP A 68 0.74 -0.78 -18.43
N ASP A 69 1.83 -0.78 -19.18
CA ASP A 69 2.07 0.09 -20.34
C ASP A 69 2.09 -0.70 -21.67
N SER A 70 1.53 -1.91 -21.67
CA SER A 70 1.48 -2.76 -22.88
C SER A 70 0.36 -2.37 -23.85
N GLY A 71 -0.62 -1.57 -23.41
CA GLY A 71 -1.76 -1.12 -24.20
C GLY A 71 -1.55 0.23 -24.88
N GLU A 72 -2.60 0.74 -25.54
CA GLU A 72 -2.59 2.06 -26.19
C GLU A 72 -2.41 3.23 -25.20
N LEU A 73 -2.88 3.05 -23.96
CA LEU A 73 -2.70 4.00 -22.86
C LEU A 73 -2.23 3.24 -21.60
N PRO A 74 -1.31 3.82 -20.80
CA PRO A 74 -0.91 3.24 -19.53
C PRO A 74 -2.10 3.08 -18.58
N ARG A 75 -2.21 1.92 -17.91
CA ARG A 75 -3.28 1.62 -16.97
C ARG A 75 -2.73 1.26 -15.60
N VAL A 76 -3.29 1.84 -14.54
CA VAL A 76 -2.99 1.39 -13.18
C VAL A 76 -3.69 0.05 -12.94
N ARG A 77 -2.93 -0.99 -12.60
CA ARG A 77 -3.45 -2.33 -12.30
C ARG A 77 -3.67 -2.53 -10.80
N ILE A 78 -2.74 -2.00 -10.00
CA ILE A 78 -2.73 -2.13 -8.55
C ILE A 78 -2.28 -0.82 -7.91
N ALA A 79 -2.87 -0.47 -6.77
CA ALA A 79 -2.56 0.74 -6.04
C ALA A 79 -2.44 0.45 -4.54
N PHE A 80 -1.44 1.04 -3.90
CA PHE A 80 -1.10 0.84 -2.50
C PHE A 80 -1.18 2.15 -1.73
N VAL A 81 -1.77 2.08 -0.54
CA VAL A 81 -1.56 3.04 0.56
C VAL A 81 -0.99 2.29 1.76
N ILE A 82 0.06 2.82 2.36
CA ILE A 82 0.80 2.20 3.46
C ILE A 82 0.90 3.24 4.58
N ASP A 83 0.28 2.95 5.71
CA ASP A 83 0.23 3.90 6.82
C ASP A 83 0.16 3.17 8.17
N LEU A 84 0.34 3.90 9.27
CA LEU A 84 0.28 3.30 10.60
C LEU A 84 -1.12 2.70 10.87
N LEU A 85 -2.17 3.45 10.49
CA LEU A 85 -3.58 3.11 10.62
C LEU A 85 -4.30 3.29 9.27
N VAL A 86 -5.58 2.90 9.21
CA VAL A 86 -6.39 3.16 8.01
C VAL A 86 -6.88 4.62 8.04
N GLU A 87 -6.27 5.47 7.22
CA GLU A 87 -6.57 6.90 7.18
C GLU A 87 -7.56 7.27 6.06
N LEU A 88 -8.65 7.97 6.41
CA LEU A 88 -9.67 8.39 5.44
C LEU A 88 -9.12 9.25 4.28
N PRO A 89 -8.20 10.22 4.48
CA PRO A 89 -7.62 10.97 3.38
C PRO A 89 -6.86 10.09 2.37
N ARG A 90 -6.19 9.02 2.85
CA ARG A 90 -5.47 8.04 2.01
C ARG A 90 -6.46 7.21 1.19
N LEU A 91 -7.51 6.70 1.83
CA LEU A 91 -8.55 5.94 1.13
C LEU A 91 -9.23 6.76 0.05
N LYS A 92 -9.57 8.02 0.34
CA LYS A 92 -10.14 8.91 -0.68
C LYS A 92 -9.20 9.15 -1.86
N ALA A 93 -7.89 9.21 -1.63
CA ALA A 93 -6.93 9.29 -2.74
C ALA A 93 -6.92 8.00 -3.57
N LEU A 94 -7.04 6.84 -2.92
CA LEU A 94 -7.08 5.52 -3.56
C LEU A 94 -8.37 5.31 -4.38
N GLU A 95 -9.50 5.86 -3.92
CA GLU A 95 -10.79 5.81 -4.63
C GLU A 95 -10.76 6.52 -5.99
N TRP A 96 -9.93 7.55 -6.16
CA TRP A 96 -9.75 8.24 -7.45
C TRP A 96 -9.02 7.42 -8.51
N VAL A 97 -8.42 6.29 -8.12
CA VAL A 97 -7.71 5.41 -9.04
C VAL A 97 -8.69 4.38 -9.61
N ASP A 98 -8.79 4.37 -10.92
CA ASP A 98 -9.50 3.33 -11.65
C ASP A 98 -8.58 2.12 -11.82
N CYS A 99 -8.68 1.16 -10.91
CA CYS A 99 -7.91 -0.09 -10.91
C CYS A 99 -8.66 -1.17 -10.14
N GLU A 100 -8.33 -2.42 -10.45
CA GLU A 100 -8.95 -3.62 -9.87
C GLU A 100 -8.49 -3.84 -8.42
N ASP A 101 -7.19 -3.71 -8.18
CA ASP A 101 -6.58 -4.05 -6.90
C ASP A 101 -6.20 -2.80 -6.08
N LYS A 102 -7.02 -2.49 -5.07
CA LYS A 102 -6.78 -1.39 -4.12
C LYS A 102 -6.34 -1.96 -2.77
N ILE A 103 -5.05 -1.84 -2.48
CA ILE A 103 -4.43 -2.44 -1.31
C ILE A 103 -4.17 -1.37 -0.25
N VAL A 104 -4.64 -1.63 0.96
CA VAL A 104 -4.42 -0.81 2.15
C VAL A 104 -3.55 -1.61 3.10
N VAL A 105 -2.41 -1.07 3.51
CA VAL A 105 -1.50 -1.72 4.46
C VAL A 105 -1.48 -0.91 5.75
N SER A 106 -1.74 -1.57 6.87
CA SER A 106 -1.60 -0.96 8.20
C SER A 106 -0.58 -1.72 9.04
N PHE A 107 0.34 -1.01 9.68
CA PHE A 107 1.46 -1.61 10.41
C PHE A 107 1.55 -1.24 11.90
N SER A 108 0.49 -0.66 12.49
CA SER A 108 0.45 -0.47 13.94
C SER A 108 0.34 -1.77 14.72
N GLU A 109 1.12 -1.93 15.79
CA GLU A 109 0.98 -3.03 16.75
C GLU A 109 -0.28 -2.91 17.62
N ARG A 110 -0.96 -1.75 17.60
CA ARG A 110 -2.19 -1.50 18.36
C ARG A 110 -3.42 -2.02 17.60
N ALA A 111 -3.70 -3.32 17.77
CA ALA A 111 -4.82 -3.98 17.11
C ALA A 111 -6.19 -3.31 17.36
N ASP A 112 -6.40 -2.71 18.54
CA ASP A 112 -7.60 -1.94 18.88
C ASP A 112 -7.77 -0.72 17.98
N LYS A 113 -6.68 0.01 17.72
CA LYS A 113 -6.67 1.20 16.87
C LYS A 113 -6.81 0.86 15.40
N VAL A 114 -6.14 -0.19 14.94
CA VAL A 114 -6.31 -0.69 13.57
C VAL A 114 -7.76 -1.08 13.33
N GLN A 115 -8.38 -1.83 14.25
CA GLN A 115 -9.77 -2.23 14.14
C GLN A 115 -10.71 -1.01 14.11
N GLN A 116 -10.50 -0.03 14.98
CA GLN A 116 -11.27 1.22 14.97
C GLN A 116 -11.13 1.95 13.63
N SER A 117 -9.92 2.08 13.08
CA SER A 117 -9.69 2.78 11.81
C SER A 117 -10.22 2.03 10.58
N SER A 118 -10.30 0.69 10.63
CA SER A 118 -10.74 -0.15 9.51
C SER A 118 -12.19 0.06 9.10
N PHE A 119 -13.00 0.78 9.88
CA PHE A 119 -14.40 1.07 9.55
C PHE A 119 -14.59 1.82 8.23
N PHE A 120 -13.56 2.55 7.78
CA PHE A 120 -13.58 3.26 6.51
C PHE A 120 -13.47 2.32 5.30
N LEU A 121 -13.04 1.07 5.50
CA LEU A 121 -12.86 0.12 4.42
C LEU A 121 -14.20 -0.39 3.89
N THR A 122 -14.18 -0.73 2.60
CA THR A 122 -15.31 -1.34 1.91
C THR A 122 -14.83 -2.62 1.21
N LYS A 123 -15.76 -3.38 0.62
CA LYS A 123 -15.41 -4.59 -0.16
C LYS A 123 -14.51 -4.31 -1.37
N ALA A 124 -14.37 -3.06 -1.80
CA ALA A 124 -13.47 -2.66 -2.87
C ALA A 124 -12.00 -2.57 -2.43
N HIS A 125 -11.72 -2.71 -1.13
CA HIS A 125 -10.39 -2.60 -0.56
C HIS A 125 -9.91 -3.95 -0.05
N THR A 126 -8.66 -4.28 -0.34
CA THR A 126 -7.96 -5.39 0.31
C THR A 126 -7.08 -4.84 1.42
N HIS A 127 -7.31 -5.26 2.66
CA HIS A 127 -6.58 -4.78 3.83
C HIS A 127 -5.53 -5.78 4.29
N LEU A 128 -4.26 -5.38 4.22
CA LEU A 128 -3.13 -6.10 4.79
C LEU A 128 -2.81 -5.53 6.18
N LYS A 129 -3.34 -6.19 7.20
CA LYS A 129 -3.03 -5.92 8.60
C LYS A 129 -1.74 -6.67 9.00
N LEU A 130 -0.66 -5.95 9.26
CA LEU A 130 0.64 -6.57 9.54
C LEU A 130 0.77 -7.09 10.98
N TYR A 131 0.01 -6.57 11.94
CA TYR A 131 -0.02 -7.03 13.34
C TYR A 131 -1.46 -7.19 13.81
#